data_AF-K4QV73-F1
#
_entry.id   AF-K4QV73-F1
#
_cell.length_a   1.000
_cell.length_b   1.000
_cell.length_c   1.000
_cell.angle_alpha   90.00
_cell.angle_beta   90.00
_cell.angle_gamma   90.00
#
_symmetry.space_group_name_H-M   'P 1'
#
loop_
_entity.id
_entity.type
_entity.pdbx_description
1 polymer ?
#
loop_
_entity_poly.entity_id
_entity_poly.type
_entity_poly.pdbx_seq_one_letter_code
_entity_poly.pdbx_strand_id
1 'polypeptide(L)'
;MTDPRTILWQARQGAAPADWRVFTKRRGKLSGFFRGTSDDPDPLLVITPDGAVEYISERKPLTIVAFRELAGMKLRVASSDSSAIVSTWLDLRYLDGRKTKWRSAGFSNNLEAIQGLIEAYGAHKALRGYA
;
A
#
# COMPACT_ATOMS: atom_id res chain seq x y z
N MET A 1 1.85 10.36 10.53
CA MET A 1 2.24 8.96 10.28
C MET A 1 3.33 8.55 11.24
N THR A 2 3.04 7.53 12.04
CA THR A 2 3.99 6.80 12.89
C THR A 2 5.13 6.22 12.05
N ASP A 3 6.26 5.94 12.69
CA ASP A 3 7.41 5.31 12.05
C ASP A 3 7.00 4.02 11.30
N PRO A 4 7.34 3.88 9.99
CA PRO A 4 6.95 2.74 9.16
C PRO A 4 7.42 1.38 9.70
N ARG A 5 8.59 1.32 10.34
CA ARG A 5 9.11 0.05 10.88
C ARG A 5 8.32 -0.38 12.10
N THR A 6 7.93 0.58 12.94
CA THR A 6 7.07 0.34 14.10
C THR A 6 5.69 -0.17 13.66
N ILE A 7 5.09 0.42 12.63
CA ILE A 7 3.82 -0.04 12.04
C ILE A 7 3.93 -1.51 11.60
N LEU A 8 4.97 -1.84 10.84
CA LEU A 8 5.20 -3.21 10.36
C LEU A 8 5.45 -4.19 11.51
N TRP A 9 6.22 -3.79 12.51
CA TRP A 9 6.50 -4.62 13.68
C TRP A 9 5.21 -4.93 14.46
N GLN A 10 4.39 -3.93 14.76
CA GLN A 10 3.11 -4.13 15.48
C GLN A 10 2.15 -5.03 14.69
N ALA A 11 2.01 -4.77 13.38
CA ALA A 11 1.15 -5.56 12.53
C ALA A 11 1.58 -7.04 12.45
N ARG A 12 2.89 -7.32 12.50
CA ARG A 12 3.41 -8.71 12.53
C ARG A 12 3.09 -9.44 13.82
N GLN A 13 3.05 -8.73 14.94
CA GLN A 13 2.71 -9.33 16.24
C GLN A 13 1.20 -9.52 16.43
N GLY A 14 0.37 -9.16 15.44
CA GLY A 14 -1.09 -9.18 15.56
C GLY A 14 -1.62 -8.06 16.46
N ALA A 15 -0.79 -7.09 16.83
CA ALA A 15 -1.15 -5.96 17.70
C ALA A 15 -1.53 -4.70 16.89
N ALA A 16 -2.09 -4.88 15.71
CA ALA A 16 -2.55 -3.76 14.89
C ALA A 16 -3.82 -3.14 15.50
N PRO A 17 -3.89 -1.81 15.63
CA PRO A 17 -5.12 -1.10 15.96
C PRO A 17 -6.30 -1.50 15.04
N ALA A 18 -7.52 -1.42 15.57
CA ALA A 18 -8.73 -1.87 14.87
C ALA A 18 -9.05 -1.09 13.57
N ASP A 19 -8.52 0.12 13.45
CA ASP A 19 -8.65 0.98 12.28
C ASP A 19 -7.56 0.74 11.22
N TRP A 20 -6.68 -0.24 11.45
CA TRP A 20 -5.66 -0.65 10.48
C TRP A 20 -6.16 -1.81 9.63
N ARG A 21 -5.75 -1.83 8.35
CA ARG A 21 -5.97 -2.96 7.45
C ARG A 21 -4.62 -3.61 7.16
N VAL A 22 -4.50 -4.87 7.52
CA VAL A 22 -3.25 -5.64 7.39
C VAL A 22 -3.44 -6.72 6.34
N PHE A 23 -2.60 -6.71 5.31
CA PHE A 23 -2.57 -7.71 4.26
C PHE A 23 -1.27 -8.48 4.34
N THR A 24 -1.36 -9.78 4.55
CA THR A 24 -0.22 -10.70 4.61
C THR A 24 -0.23 -11.62 3.40
N LYS A 25 0.95 -12.06 2.99
CA LYS A 25 1.08 -13.07 1.93
C LYS A 25 2.27 -13.96 2.24
N ARG A 26 2.08 -15.28 2.17
CA ARG A 26 3.20 -16.22 2.28
C ARG A 26 4.22 -15.94 1.17
N ARG A 27 5.50 -15.84 1.52
CA ARG A 27 6.60 -15.55 0.58
C ARG A 27 6.61 -16.48 -0.64
N GLY A 28 6.33 -17.77 -0.46
CA GLY A 28 6.24 -18.75 -1.55
C GLY A 28 5.10 -18.52 -2.56
N LYS A 29 4.19 -17.57 -2.30
CA LYS A 29 3.11 -17.16 -3.22
C LYS A 29 3.41 -15.86 -3.96
N LEU A 30 4.57 -15.24 -3.74
CA LEU A 30 5.04 -14.13 -4.57
C LEU A 30 5.33 -14.64 -5.99
N SER A 31 4.87 -13.92 -7.02
CA SER A 31 5.20 -14.21 -8.41
C SER A 31 6.52 -13.53 -8.81
N GLY A 32 7.31 -14.16 -9.69
CA GLY A 32 8.47 -13.52 -10.34
C GLY A 32 9.70 -13.23 -9.47
N PHE A 33 10.54 -12.31 -9.93
CA PHE A 33 11.88 -11.93 -9.41
C PHE A 33 11.93 -11.38 -7.96
N PHE A 34 10.82 -11.42 -7.20
CA PHE A 34 10.74 -10.93 -5.82
C PHE A 34 11.17 -11.99 -4.79
N ARG A 35 12.10 -12.89 -5.15
CA ARG A 35 12.68 -13.86 -4.22
C ARG A 35 13.60 -13.11 -3.24
N GLY A 36 13.03 -12.78 -2.09
CA GLY A 36 13.81 -12.53 -0.88
C GLY A 36 14.63 -13.77 -0.47
N THR A 37 15.50 -13.64 0.52
CA THR A 37 16.13 -14.81 1.15
C THR A 37 15.08 -15.61 1.94
N SER A 38 15.39 -16.86 2.31
CA SER A 38 14.52 -17.66 3.21
C SER A 38 14.23 -16.95 4.52
N ASP A 39 15.16 -16.10 4.95
CA ASP A 39 15.15 -15.43 6.25
C ASP A 39 14.36 -14.11 6.21
N ASP A 40 13.98 -13.65 5.01
CA ASP A 40 13.15 -12.46 4.87
C ASP A 40 11.73 -12.75 5.42
N PRO A 41 11.20 -11.94 6.36
CA PRO A 41 9.85 -12.11 6.91
C PRO A 41 8.78 -11.98 5.84
N ASP A 42 7.62 -12.63 5.97
CA ASP A 42 6.58 -12.59 4.92
C ASP A 42 6.19 -11.14 4.48
N PRO A 43 5.91 -10.93 3.18
CA PRO A 43 5.37 -9.67 2.66
C PRO A 43 4.17 -9.17 3.43
N LEU A 44 4.17 -7.87 3.66
CA LEU A 44 3.20 -7.22 4.52
C LEU A 44 2.86 -5.84 3.95
N LEU A 45 1.57 -5.59 3.74
CA LEU A 45 1.04 -4.27 3.47
C LEU A 45 0.16 -3.86 4.64
N VAL A 46 0.44 -2.71 5.23
CA VAL A 46 -0.37 -2.12 6.31
C VAL A 46 -0.92 -0.80 5.83
N ILE A 47 -2.23 -0.64 5.92
CA ILE A 47 -2.92 0.62 5.69
C ILE A 47 -3.40 1.13 7.03
N THR A 48 -2.95 2.32 7.39
CA THR A 48 -3.28 3.04 8.62
C THR A 48 -4.12 4.28 8.26
N PRO A 49 -4.75 4.95 9.24
CA PRO A 49 -5.44 6.22 8.98
C PRO A 49 -4.54 7.34 8.41
N ASP A 50 -3.23 7.22 8.57
CA ASP A 50 -2.25 8.24 8.18
C ASP A 50 -1.54 7.95 6.86
N GLY A 51 -1.69 6.74 6.31
CA GLY A 51 -0.91 6.29 5.17
C GLY A 51 -0.80 4.78 5.07
N ALA A 52 0.00 4.32 4.12
CA ALA A 52 0.29 2.91 3.92
C ALA A 52 1.78 2.61 3.86
N VAL A 53 2.14 1.43 4.33
CA VAL A 53 3.51 0.91 4.35
C VAL A 53 3.50 -0.51 3.79
N GLU A 54 4.30 -0.75 2.77
CA GLU A 54 4.50 -2.07 2.18
C GLU A 54 5.96 -2.53 2.36
N TYR A 55 6.10 -3.73 2.92
CA TYR A 55 7.32 -4.51 2.97
C TYR A 55 7.21 -5.73 2.04
N ILE A 56 8.27 -5.98 1.27
CA ILE A 56 8.32 -7.10 0.32
C ILE A 56 9.55 -7.99 0.58
N SER A 57 10.72 -7.38 0.74
CA SER A 57 12.00 -8.03 1.05
C SER A 57 12.97 -7.01 1.62
N GLU A 58 14.04 -7.45 2.27
CA GLU A 58 15.09 -6.54 2.78
C GLU A 58 15.85 -5.83 1.67
N ARG A 59 15.93 -6.46 0.49
CA ARG A 59 16.61 -5.92 -0.69
C ARG A 59 15.83 -4.83 -1.41
N LYS A 60 14.54 -4.65 -1.10
CA LYS A 60 13.69 -3.66 -1.75
C LYS A 60 13.28 -2.59 -0.74
N PRO A 61 13.44 -1.29 -1.06
CA PRO A 61 13.04 -0.24 -0.14
C PRO A 61 11.54 -0.36 0.20
N LEU A 62 11.23 -0.12 1.47
CA LEU A 62 9.87 0.03 1.99
C LEU A 62 9.10 1.02 1.10
N THR A 63 7.96 0.60 0.58
CA THR A 63 7.09 1.54 -0.15
C THR A 63 6.19 2.23 0.86
N ILE A 64 6.32 3.54 0.97
CA ILE A 64 5.62 4.35 1.95
C ILE A 64 4.77 5.38 1.22
N VAL A 65 3.50 5.50 1.63
CA VAL A 65 2.58 6.53 1.17
C VAL A 65 2.04 7.25 2.40
N ALA A 66 2.51 8.47 2.67
CA ALA A 66 1.99 9.29 3.76
C ALA A 66 0.88 10.22 3.24
N PHE A 67 -0.34 10.09 3.77
CA PHE A 67 -1.49 10.85 3.26
C PHE A 67 -1.36 12.36 3.43
N ARG A 68 -0.67 12.80 4.50
CA ARG A 68 -0.37 14.22 4.74
C ARG A 68 0.45 14.87 3.62
N GLU A 69 1.16 14.08 2.84
CA GLU A 69 2.03 14.55 1.75
C GLU A 69 1.29 14.55 0.40
N LEU A 70 0.06 14.03 0.35
CA LEU A 70 -0.74 13.94 -0.85
C LEU A 70 -1.63 15.17 -1.05
N ALA A 71 -1.53 15.77 -2.24
CA ALA A 71 -2.47 16.73 -2.78
C ALA A 71 -3.70 16.05 -3.44
N GLY A 72 -3.61 14.76 -3.76
CA GLY A 72 -4.69 14.01 -4.38
C GLY A 72 -4.35 12.56 -4.69
N MET A 73 -5.39 11.76 -4.85
CA MET A 73 -5.32 10.35 -5.24
C MET A 73 -6.41 10.09 -6.27
N LYS A 74 -6.09 9.36 -7.35
CA LYS A 74 -7.07 8.97 -8.38
C LYS A 74 -6.88 7.51 -8.78
N LEU A 75 -7.98 6.77 -8.83
CA LEU A 75 -8.00 5.41 -9.38
C LEU A 75 -7.86 5.46 -10.90
N ARG A 76 -7.00 4.61 -11.44
CA ARG A 76 -6.82 4.39 -12.87
C ARG A 76 -7.03 2.93 -13.19
N VAL A 77 -7.77 2.71 -14.27
CA VAL A 77 -8.08 1.39 -14.82
C VAL A 77 -7.74 1.46 -16.31
N ALA A 78 -6.96 0.51 -16.80
CA ALA A 78 -6.72 0.35 -18.22
C ALA A 78 -6.96 -1.10 -18.64
N SER A 79 -7.61 -1.27 -19.77
CA SER A 79 -7.73 -2.55 -20.46
C SER A 79 -6.70 -2.59 -21.59
N SER A 80 -6.16 -3.77 -21.86
CA SER A 80 -5.39 -4.01 -23.09
C SER A 80 -6.33 -4.61 -24.12
N ASP A 81 -6.34 -4.07 -25.33
CA ASP A 81 -7.30 -4.42 -26.41
C ASP A 81 -7.24 -5.88 -26.90
N SER A 82 -6.30 -6.69 -26.40
CA SER A 82 -6.11 -8.09 -26.81
C SER A 82 -6.03 -9.10 -25.66
N SER A 83 -6.27 -8.68 -24.41
CA SER A 83 -6.36 -9.60 -23.28
C SER A 83 -7.41 -9.10 -22.30
N ALA A 84 -8.20 -9.99 -21.70
CA ALA A 84 -9.15 -9.67 -20.63
C ALA A 84 -8.46 -9.18 -19.32
N ILE A 85 -7.22 -8.71 -19.40
CA ILE A 85 -6.39 -8.28 -18.28
C ILE A 85 -6.63 -6.79 -18.05
N VAL A 86 -7.46 -6.50 -17.07
CA VAL A 86 -7.66 -5.16 -16.54
C VAL A 86 -6.53 -4.81 -15.58
N SER A 87 -5.76 -3.77 -15.89
CA SER A 87 -4.72 -3.21 -15.03
C SER A 87 -5.26 -2.05 -14.21
N THR A 88 -5.13 -2.15 -12.88
CA THR A 88 -5.59 -1.12 -11.94
C THR A 88 -4.43 -0.57 -11.13
N TRP A 89 -4.37 0.76 -10.97
CA TRP A 89 -3.38 1.46 -10.13
C TRP A 89 -3.91 2.79 -9.59
N LEU A 90 -3.18 3.40 -8.66
CA LEU A 90 -3.47 4.73 -8.16
C LEU A 90 -2.45 5.74 -8.69
N ASP A 91 -2.94 6.85 -9.23
CA ASP A 91 -2.13 8.05 -9.43
C ASP A 91 -2.11 8.82 -8.12
N LEU A 92 -0.93 8.94 -7.51
CA LEU A 92 -0.70 9.76 -6.33
C LEU A 92 -0.12 11.10 -6.77
N ARG A 93 -0.72 12.20 -6.33
CA ARG A 93 -0.20 13.55 -6.51
C ARG A 93 0.20 14.10 -5.15
N TYR A 94 1.45 14.49 -5.02
CA TYR A 94 2.01 15.02 -3.79
C TYR A 94 1.92 16.55 -3.74
N LEU A 95 2.00 17.10 -2.53
CA LEU A 95 1.99 18.55 -2.29
C LEU A 95 3.22 19.24 -2.87
N ASP A 96 4.35 18.53 -2.99
CA ASP A 96 5.58 18.99 -3.65
C ASP A 96 5.49 19.02 -5.19
N GLY A 97 4.34 18.66 -5.76
CA GLY A 97 4.11 18.57 -7.20
C GLY A 97 4.51 17.24 -7.84
N ARG A 98 5.19 16.34 -7.12
CA ARG A 98 5.53 15.00 -7.65
C ARG A 98 4.26 14.21 -7.94
N LYS A 99 4.36 13.34 -8.94
CA LYS A 99 3.32 12.37 -9.28
C LYS A 99 3.95 10.98 -9.33
N THR A 100 3.33 10.02 -8.67
CA THR A 100 3.79 8.63 -8.71
C THR A 100 2.63 7.70 -8.97
N LYS A 101 2.86 6.70 -9.82
CA LYS A 101 1.98 5.54 -9.95
C LYS A 101 2.23 4.61 -8.76
N TRP A 102 1.22 4.41 -7.93
CA TRP A 102 1.26 3.42 -6.86
C TRP A 102 0.48 2.17 -7.25
N ARG A 103 1.13 1.03 -7.04
CA ARG A 103 0.53 -0.30 -7.08
C ARG A 103 1.30 -1.13 -6.07
N SER A 104 0.60 -1.86 -5.20
CA SER A 104 1.27 -2.80 -4.32
C SER A 104 2.05 -3.80 -5.16
N ALA A 105 3.32 -3.99 -4.83
CA ALA A 105 4.17 -4.91 -5.58
C ALA A 105 4.02 -6.37 -5.10
N GLY A 106 3.67 -6.61 -3.84
CA GLY A 106 3.35 -7.94 -3.32
C GLY A 106 1.90 -8.37 -3.54
N PHE A 107 0.99 -7.40 -3.65
CA PHE A 107 -0.48 -7.56 -3.65
C PHE A 107 -1.14 -6.89 -4.88
N SER A 108 -0.47 -6.88 -6.03
CA SER A 108 -0.86 -6.17 -7.25
C SER A 108 -2.23 -6.52 -7.86
N ASN A 109 -2.79 -7.68 -7.48
CA ASN A 109 -4.13 -8.16 -7.89
C ASN A 109 -5.14 -8.10 -6.73
N ASN A 110 -4.77 -7.55 -5.58
CA ASN A 110 -5.66 -7.44 -4.44
C ASN A 110 -6.46 -6.12 -4.54
N LEU A 111 -7.67 -6.21 -5.08
CA LEU A 111 -8.59 -5.07 -5.16
C LEU A 111 -8.94 -4.51 -3.78
N GLU A 112 -8.98 -5.34 -2.74
CA GLU A 112 -9.25 -4.90 -1.37
C GLU A 112 -8.15 -3.99 -0.82
N ALA A 113 -6.90 -4.21 -1.23
CA ALA A 113 -5.78 -3.34 -0.85
C ALA A 113 -5.88 -1.97 -1.52
N ILE A 114 -6.30 -1.91 -2.79
CA ILE A 114 -6.53 -0.65 -3.51
C ILE A 114 -7.72 0.08 -2.89
N GLN A 115 -8.84 -0.61 -2.71
CA GLN A 115 -10.04 -0.05 -2.09
C GLN A 115 -9.75 0.45 -0.68
N GLY A 116 -9.04 -0.33 0.14
CA GLY A 116 -8.71 0.08 1.50
C GLY A 116 -7.80 1.29 1.57
N LEU A 117 -6.91 1.48 0.59
CA LEU A 117 -6.10 2.68 0.52
C LEU A 117 -6.94 3.92 0.16
N ILE A 118 -7.88 3.77 -0.79
CA ILE A 118 -8.81 4.84 -1.17
C ILE A 118 -9.69 5.23 0.02
N GLU A 119 -10.28 4.26 0.71
CA GLU A 119 -11.16 4.48 1.87
C GLU A 119 -10.41 5.18 3.01
N ALA A 120 -9.21 4.71 3.36
CA ALA A 120 -8.39 5.32 4.40
C ALA A 120 -7.99 6.76 4.04
N TYR A 121 -7.60 7.01 2.77
CA TYR A 121 -7.29 8.36 2.31
C TYR A 121 -8.51 9.28 2.31
N GLY A 122 -9.68 8.77 1.90
CA GLY A 122 -10.95 9.49 1.94
C GLY A 122 -11.32 9.90 3.36
N ALA A 123 -11.24 8.96 4.32
CA ALA A 123 -11.48 9.22 5.74
C ALA A 123 -10.49 10.25 6.30
N HIS A 124 -9.19 10.11 6.00
CA HIS A 124 -8.15 11.06 6.40
C HIS A 124 -8.45 12.49 5.91
N LYS A 125 -8.87 12.63 4.66
CA LYS A 125 -9.24 13.93 4.07
C LYS A 125 -10.51 14.50 4.69
N ALA A 126 -11.51 13.67 4.95
CA ALA A 126 -12.74 14.12 5.60
C ALA A 126 -12.44 14.68 7.00
N LEU A 127 -11.71 13.93 7.84
CA LEU A 127 -11.35 14.36 9.20
C LEU A 127 -10.54 15.66 9.22
N ARG A 128 -9.64 15.87 8.24
CA ARG A 128 -8.87 17.11 8.11
C ARG A 128 -9.60 18.27 7.45
N GLY A 129 -10.71 18.01 6.76
CA GLY A 129 -11.55 19.07 6.16
C GLY A 129 -12.52 19.71 7.16
N TYR A 130 -12.69 19.11 8.34
CA TYR A 130 -13.49 19.63 9.46
C TYR A 130 -12.64 20.33 10.55
N ALA A 131 -11.32 20.44 10.35
CA ALA A 131 -10.38 21.05 11.30
C ALA A 131 -9.95 22.45 10.85
#